data_AF-A0A8C6H8X0-F1
#
_entry.id   AF-A0A8C6H8X0-F1
#
_cell.length_a   1.000
_cell.length_b   1.000
_cell.length_c   1.000
_cell.angle_alpha   90.00
_cell.angle_beta   90.00
_cell.angle_gamma   90.00
#
_symmetry.space_group_name_H-M   'P 1'
#
loop_
_entity.id
_entity.type
_entity.pdbx_description
1 polymer ?
#
loop_
_entity_poly.entity_id
_entity_poly.type
_entity_poly.pdbx_seq_one_letter_code
_entity_poly.pdbx_strand_id
1 'polypeptide(L)'
;MGRFAAALVGSQFWLGLLLCGLGSLASAEPRAPPNRIAIVGAGIGGTSSAYYLRKKFGKDVKIDVFEREEVGGRLATLKVQGHDYEAGGSVIHPLNLHMKRFVKELEKLVKLFLLLWGLAVGPILASSHSPVMRF
;
A
#
# COMPACT_ATOMS: atom_id res chain seq x y z
N MET A 1 -50.93 -22.54 -39.24
CA MET A 1 -50.39 -21.16 -39.38
C MET A 1 -50.15 -20.62 -37.97
N GLY A 2 -49.32 -21.21 -37.12
CA GLY A 2 -47.90 -21.52 -37.32
C GLY A 2 -47.09 -20.37 -36.72
N ARG A 3 -47.15 -20.16 -35.39
CA ARG A 3 -46.11 -20.57 -34.39
C ARG A 3 -44.66 -20.11 -34.69
N PHE A 4 -44.40 -19.40 -35.77
CA PHE A 4 -43.06 -18.96 -36.19
C PHE A 4 -42.71 -17.52 -35.76
N ALA A 5 -43.70 -16.69 -35.43
CA ALA A 5 -43.45 -15.30 -35.03
C ALA A 5 -42.92 -15.15 -33.59
N ALA A 6 -43.26 -16.06 -32.68
CA ALA A 6 -42.89 -15.94 -31.26
C ALA A 6 -41.42 -16.30 -30.97
N ALA A 7 -40.77 -17.09 -31.83
CA ALA A 7 -39.38 -17.52 -31.64
C ALA A 7 -38.36 -16.44 -32.04
N LEU A 8 -38.69 -15.56 -33.00
CA LEU A 8 -37.79 -14.50 -33.44
C LEU A 8 -37.66 -13.38 -32.39
N VAL A 9 -38.74 -13.04 -31.68
CA VAL A 9 -38.74 -11.94 -30.70
C VAL A 9 -37.89 -12.29 -29.47
N GLY A 10 -37.90 -13.55 -29.02
CA GLY A 10 -37.06 -14.01 -27.91
C GLY A 10 -35.56 -14.05 -28.25
N SER A 11 -35.21 -14.40 -29.49
CA SER A 11 -33.81 -14.46 -29.96
C SER A 11 -33.15 -13.07 -30.02
N GLN A 12 -33.91 -12.04 -30.41
CA GLN A 12 -33.42 -10.65 -30.48
C GLN A 12 -33.19 -10.05 -29.09
N PHE A 13 -33.99 -10.46 -28.10
CA PHE A 13 -33.87 -10.01 -26.72
C PHE A 13 -32.64 -10.60 -26.03
N TRP A 14 -32.37 -11.90 -26.26
CA TRP A 14 -31.17 -12.57 -25.76
C TRP A 14 -29.88 -12.08 -26.42
N LEU A 15 -29.92 -11.79 -27.74
CA LEU A 15 -28.78 -11.19 -28.45
C LEU A 15 -28.50 -9.76 -27.95
N GLY A 16 -29.55 -8.98 -27.65
CA GLY A 16 -29.42 -7.66 -27.02
C GLY A 16 -28.84 -7.71 -25.61
N LEU A 17 -29.20 -8.71 -24.80
CA LEU A 17 -28.61 -8.95 -23.48
C LEU A 17 -27.14 -9.38 -23.58
N LEU A 18 -26.81 -10.22 -24.56
CA LEU A 18 -25.44 -10.69 -24.82
C LEU A 18 -24.53 -9.54 -25.29
N LEU A 19 -25.06 -8.62 -26.11
CA LEU A 19 -24.33 -7.43 -26.58
C LEU A 19 -24.23 -6.34 -25.51
N CYS A 20 -25.23 -6.16 -24.64
CA CYS A 20 -25.16 -5.23 -23.50
C CYS A 20 -24.21 -5.72 -22.39
N GLY A 21 -24.11 -7.04 -22.17
CA GLY A 21 -23.17 -7.63 -21.22
C GLY A 21 -21.69 -7.48 -21.64
N LEU A 22 -21.43 -7.36 -22.95
CA LEU A 22 -20.08 -7.20 -23.50
C LEU A 22 -19.62 -5.73 -23.57
N GLY A 23 -20.56 -4.78 -23.55
CA GLY A 23 -20.29 -3.33 -23.65
C GLY A 23 -19.68 -2.68 -22.41
N SER A 24 -19.59 -3.40 -21.29
CA SER A 24 -18.96 -2.91 -20.05
C SER A 24 -17.56 -3.47 -19.80
N LEU A 25 -16.87 -3.93 -20.84
CA LEU A 25 -15.40 -3.93 -20.84
C LEU A 25 -14.95 -2.51 -21.17
N ALA A 26 -15.19 -1.58 -20.24
CA ALA A 26 -14.65 -0.24 -20.31
C ALA A 26 -13.12 -0.37 -20.43
N SER A 27 -12.61 -0.15 -21.64
CA SER A 27 -11.20 0.12 -21.87
C SER A 27 -10.87 1.34 -21.03
N ALA A 28 -10.27 1.13 -19.87
CA ALA A 28 -9.77 2.21 -19.05
C ALA A 28 -8.57 2.78 -19.81
N GLU A 29 -8.80 3.84 -20.58
CA GLU A 29 -7.72 4.67 -21.12
C GLU A 29 -6.71 4.95 -20.00
N PRO A 30 -5.39 4.93 -20.28
CA PRO A 30 -4.37 5.23 -19.29
C PRO A 30 -4.58 6.65 -18.77
N ARG A 31 -5.31 6.79 -17.66
CA ARG A 31 -5.52 8.08 -17.02
C ARG A 31 -4.16 8.60 -16.56
N ALA A 32 -3.92 9.88 -16.80
CA ALA A 32 -2.75 10.57 -16.25
C ALA A 32 -2.66 10.29 -14.73
N PRO A 33 -1.43 10.17 -14.18
CA PRO A 33 -1.26 9.89 -12.76
C PRO A 33 -1.99 10.97 -11.91
N PRO A 34 -2.61 10.59 -10.79
CA PRO A 34 -3.32 11.55 -9.95
C PRO A 34 -2.33 12.55 -9.34
N ASN A 35 -2.66 13.84 -9.33
CA ASN A 35 -1.79 14.87 -8.74
C ASN A 35 -1.67 14.73 -7.20
N ARG A 36 -2.68 14.16 -6.54
CA ARG A 36 -2.71 13.95 -5.10
C ARG A 36 -3.37 12.63 -4.73
N ILE A 37 -2.81 11.96 -3.72
CA ILE A 37 -3.35 10.75 -3.12
C ILE A 37 -3.47 10.97 -1.61
N ALA A 38 -4.62 10.65 -1.03
CA ALA A 38 -4.83 10.60 0.41
C ALA A 38 -4.88 9.14 0.88
N ILE A 39 -4.14 8.81 1.91
CA ILE A 39 -4.12 7.50 2.57
C ILE A 39 -4.65 7.71 3.99
N VAL A 40 -5.67 6.94 4.38
CA VAL A 40 -6.24 6.99 5.74
C VAL A 40 -5.78 5.76 6.51
N GLY A 41 -5.12 5.99 7.63
CA GLY A 41 -4.44 5.00 8.46
C GLY A 41 -2.95 4.89 8.11
N ALA A 42 -2.07 5.08 9.10
CA ALA A 42 -0.62 4.89 9.02
C ALA A 42 -0.15 3.59 9.72
N GLY A 43 -1.00 2.57 9.76
CA GLY A 43 -0.56 1.20 10.03
C GLY A 43 0.28 0.62 8.89
N ILE A 44 0.75 -0.62 9.03
CA ILE A 44 1.60 -1.31 8.03
C ILE A 44 1.04 -1.27 6.59
N GLY A 45 -0.28 -1.35 6.42
CA GLY A 45 -0.91 -1.27 5.10
C GLY A 45 -0.85 0.13 4.49
N GLY A 46 -1.09 1.17 5.28
CA GLY A 46 -1.08 2.55 4.79
C GLY A 46 0.34 3.07 4.53
N THR A 47 1.28 2.79 5.44
CA THR A 47 2.69 3.17 5.26
C THR A 47 3.35 2.40 4.12
N SER A 48 3.07 1.11 3.95
CA SER A 48 3.56 0.35 2.78
C SER A 48 2.94 0.85 1.49
N SER A 49 1.65 1.21 1.48
CA SER A 49 1.00 1.83 0.33
C SER A 49 1.68 3.15 -0.03
N ALA A 50 1.91 4.03 0.94
CA ALA A 50 2.62 5.29 0.72
C ALA A 50 4.01 5.07 0.10
N TYR A 51 4.77 4.12 0.64
CA TYR A 51 6.09 3.74 0.12
C TYR A 51 6.04 3.28 -1.35
N TYR A 52 5.16 2.33 -1.68
CA TYR A 52 5.08 1.81 -3.06
C TYR A 52 4.48 2.83 -4.04
N LEU A 53 3.56 3.68 -3.60
CA LEU A 53 3.02 4.77 -4.42
C LEU A 53 4.11 5.82 -4.71
N ARG A 54 4.94 6.17 -3.72
CA ARG A 54 6.10 7.04 -3.95
C ARG A 54 7.08 6.43 -4.95
N LYS A 55 7.35 5.13 -4.85
CA LYS A 55 8.23 4.41 -5.80
C LYS A 55 7.65 4.37 -7.22
N LYS A 56 6.32 4.25 -7.34
CA LYS A 56 5.62 4.18 -8.63
C LYS A 56 5.53 5.54 -9.32
N PHE A 57 5.18 6.59 -8.57
CA PHE A 57 4.83 7.90 -9.13
C PHE A 57 5.93 8.96 -8.97
N GLY A 58 7.03 8.65 -8.29
CA GLY A 58 8.10 9.61 -8.07
C GLY A 58 7.65 10.77 -7.18
N LYS A 59 8.30 11.94 -7.31
CA LYS A 59 8.03 13.12 -6.48
C LYS A 59 6.85 13.96 -6.98
N ASP A 60 6.36 13.69 -8.19
CA ASP A 60 5.37 14.52 -8.89
C ASP A 60 3.97 14.37 -8.31
N VAL A 61 3.71 13.27 -7.60
CA VAL A 61 2.45 13.03 -6.91
C VAL A 61 2.58 13.37 -5.43
N LYS A 62 1.69 14.23 -4.94
CA LYS A 62 1.58 14.53 -3.52
C LYS A 62 0.87 13.38 -2.81
N ILE A 63 1.49 12.80 -1.78
CA ILE A 63 0.92 11.69 -1.01
C ILE A 63 0.76 12.19 0.42
N ASP A 64 -0.48 12.31 0.88
CA ASP A 64 -0.82 12.71 2.24
C ASP A 64 -1.30 11.47 3.01
N VAL A 65 -0.66 11.15 4.14
CA VAL A 65 -1.06 10.04 5.04
C VAL A 65 -1.68 10.64 6.29
N PHE A 66 -2.91 10.24 6.59
CA PHE A 66 -3.66 10.69 7.77
C PHE A 66 -3.75 9.55 8.77
N GLU A 67 -3.29 9.78 9.99
CA GLU A 67 -3.41 8.85 11.12
C GLU A 67 -3.95 9.62 12.31
N ARG A 68 -4.88 8.99 13.04
CA ARG A 68 -5.50 9.55 14.23
C ARG A 68 -4.63 9.30 15.47
N GLU A 69 -4.00 8.14 15.53
CA GLU A 69 -3.21 7.69 16.68
C GLU A 69 -1.72 7.62 16.33
N GLU A 70 -1.02 6.58 16.77
CA GLU A 70 0.39 6.37 16.50
C GLU A 70 0.62 5.67 15.15
N VAL A 71 1.69 6.09 14.48
CA VAL A 71 2.17 5.41 13.26
C VAL A 71 2.58 3.98 13.61
N GLY A 72 2.22 3.02 12.75
CA GLY A 72 2.44 1.59 12.98
C GLY A 72 1.14 0.83 13.26
N GLY A 73 0.12 1.52 13.80
CA GLY A 73 -1.19 0.94 14.09
C GLY A 73 -1.07 -0.31 14.95
N ARG A 74 -1.48 -1.47 14.42
CA ARG A 74 -1.39 -2.76 15.14
C ARG A 74 0.03 -3.33 15.25
N LEU A 75 1.04 -2.74 14.62
CA LEU A 75 2.44 -3.08 14.89
C LEU A 75 2.94 -2.14 15.98
N ALA A 76 2.58 -2.46 17.23
CA ALA A 76 2.84 -1.63 18.39
C ALA A 76 3.75 -2.36 19.37
N THR A 77 4.77 -1.66 19.83
CA THR A 77 5.73 -2.14 20.82
C THR A 77 5.59 -1.27 22.08
N LEU A 78 5.45 -1.89 23.24
CA LEU A 78 5.36 -1.23 24.53
C LEU A 78 6.64 -1.43 25.33
N LYS A 79 7.08 -0.39 26.05
CA LYS A 79 8.23 -0.49 26.95
C LYS A 79 7.76 -0.73 28.38
N VAL A 80 8.11 -1.88 28.95
CA VAL A 80 7.78 -2.26 30.34
C VAL A 80 9.09 -2.58 31.07
N GLN A 81 9.35 -1.87 32.17
CA GLN A 81 10.59 -2.01 32.96
C GLN A 81 11.87 -1.89 32.11
N GLY A 82 11.86 -1.03 31.09
CA GLY A 82 13.00 -0.84 30.18
C GLY A 82 13.07 -1.83 29.01
N HIS A 83 12.29 -2.91 29.04
CA HIS A 83 12.24 -3.92 27.99
C HIS A 83 11.11 -3.64 26.99
N ASP A 84 11.35 -3.96 25.72
CA ASP A 84 10.38 -3.77 24.64
C ASP A 84 9.55 -5.06 24.43
N TYR A 85 8.23 -4.91 24.34
CA TYR A 85 7.26 -6.01 24.20
C TYR A 85 6.31 -5.73 23.03
N GLU A 86 6.11 -6.73 22.16
CA GLU A 86 5.12 -6.64 21.09
C GLU A 86 3.70 -6.73 21.65
N ALA A 87 2.94 -5.64 21.55
CA ALA A 87 1.57 -5.54 22.04
C ALA A 87 0.52 -5.74 20.94
N GLY A 88 0.97 -5.97 19.70
CA GLY A 88 0.11 -6.22 18.55
C GLY A 88 0.65 -7.34 17.66
N GLY A 89 0.89 -7.05 16.39
CA GLY A 89 1.42 -8.03 15.44
C GLY A 89 2.83 -8.47 15.81
N SER A 90 3.00 -9.72 16.23
CA SER A 90 4.25 -10.24 16.78
C SER A 90 4.96 -11.26 15.88
N VAL A 91 4.20 -12.09 15.15
CA VAL A 91 4.76 -13.16 14.32
C VAL A 91 4.18 -13.10 12.92
N ILE A 92 5.06 -12.96 11.93
CA ILE A 92 4.70 -13.01 10.50
C ILE A 92 5.22 -14.32 9.93
N HIS A 93 4.31 -15.09 9.31
CA HIS A 93 4.65 -16.39 8.76
C HIS A 93 5.79 -16.28 7.71
N PRO A 94 6.82 -17.14 7.76
CA PRO A 94 7.97 -17.05 6.83
C PRO A 94 7.61 -17.21 5.35
N LEU A 95 6.46 -17.80 5.01
CA LEU A 95 5.99 -17.91 3.63
C LEU A 95 5.29 -16.65 3.12
N ASN A 96 5.14 -15.60 3.94
CA ASN A 96 4.68 -14.30 3.47
C ASN A 96 5.80 -13.60 2.70
N LEU A 97 5.92 -13.92 1.41
CA LEU A 97 6.95 -13.39 0.53
C LEU A 97 6.82 -11.88 0.32
N HIS A 98 5.60 -11.33 0.43
CA HIS A 98 5.38 -9.88 0.33
C HIS A 98 6.06 -9.15 1.47
N MET A 99 5.85 -9.61 2.71
CA MET A 99 6.49 -9.01 3.88
C MET A 99 8.00 -9.23 3.88
N LYS A 100 8.48 -10.44 3.52
CA LYS A 100 9.93 -10.70 3.43
C LYS A 100 10.64 -9.76 2.48
N ARG A 101 10.04 -9.50 1.31
CA ARG A 101 10.60 -8.56 0.32
C ARG A 101 10.55 -7.13 0.85
N PHE A 102 9.42 -6.73 1.45
CA PHE A 102 9.25 -5.39 2.00
C PHE A 102 10.28 -5.08 3.10
N VAL A 103 10.42 -5.95 4.10
CA VAL A 103 11.42 -5.81 5.17
C VAL A 103 12.84 -5.76 4.60
N LYS A 104 13.18 -6.61 3.64
CA LYS A 104 14.50 -6.60 2.98
C LYS A 104 14.79 -5.29 2.24
N GLU A 105 13.79 -4.65 1.63
CA GLU A 105 13.96 -3.32 1.05
C GLU A 105 14.19 -2.26 2.12
N LEU A 106 13.41 -2.26 3.21
CA LEU A 106 13.57 -1.32 4.32
C LEU A 106 14.92 -1.46 5.02
N GLU A 107 15.39 -2.68 5.28
CA GLU A 107 16.71 -2.91 5.89
C GLU A 107 17.85 -2.31 5.07
N LYS A 108 17.77 -2.38 3.74
CA LYS A 108 18.78 -1.75 2.88
C LYS A 108 18.77 -0.24 3.02
N LEU A 109 17.58 0.36 3.10
CA LEU A 109 17.43 1.80 3.30
C LEU A 109 17.98 2.24 4.66
N VAL A 110 17.66 1.50 5.73
CA VAL A 110 18.18 1.79 7.08
C VAL A 110 19.70 1.61 7.13
N LYS A 111 20.25 0.55 6.55
CA LYS A 111 21.71 0.34 6.48
C LYS A 111 22.39 1.45 5.69
N LEU A 112 21.82 1.88 4.57
CA LEU A 112 22.36 2.99 3.79
C LEU A 112 22.28 4.30 4.59
N PHE A 113 21.18 4.56 5.27
CA PHE A 113 21.02 5.71 6.14
C PHE A 113 22.06 5.70 7.28
N LEU A 114 22.22 4.58 7.98
CA LEU A 114 23.22 4.41 9.04
C LEU A 114 24.65 4.52 8.51
N LEU A 115 24.93 4.04 7.29
CA LEU A 115 26.23 4.21 6.65
C LEU A 115 26.49 5.69 6.34
N LEU A 116 25.52 6.38 5.72
CA LEU A 116 25.64 7.81 5.41
C LEU A 116 25.74 8.66 6.68
N TRP A 117 24.99 8.32 7.72
CA TRP A 117 25.03 9.00 9.02
C TRP A 117 26.31 8.70 9.78
N GLY A 118 26.76 7.45 9.80
CA GLY A 118 28.02 7.04 10.41
C GLY A 118 29.25 7.66 9.72
N LEU A 119 29.18 7.84 8.40
CA LEU A 119 30.17 8.60 7.64
C LEU A 119 30.07 10.12 7.89
N ALA A 120 28.88 10.65 8.15
CA ALA A 120 28.65 12.07 8.40
C ALA A 120 28.94 12.50 9.86
N VAL A 121 28.89 11.59 10.83
CA VAL A 121 28.95 11.93 12.26
C VAL A 121 30.11 11.23 13.00
N GLY A 122 30.72 10.17 12.46
CA GLY A 122 31.73 9.39 13.20
C GLY A 122 31.16 8.78 14.50
N PRO A 123 31.95 7.98 15.25
CA PRO A 123 31.43 7.21 16.38
C PRO A 123 31.29 8.10 17.62
N ILE A 124 30.28 8.96 17.65
CA ILE A 124 29.90 9.71 18.86
C ILE A 124 28.43 9.43 19.16
N LEU A 125 28.24 8.67 20.24
CA LEU A 125 27.01 8.38 20.98
C LEU A 125 25.86 7.70 20.22
N ALA A 126 25.85 6.37 20.29
CA ALA A 126 24.63 5.58 20.26
C ALA A 126 23.88 5.74 21.61
N SER A 127 23.22 6.88 21.83
CA SER A 127 22.13 6.93 22.82
C SER A 127 20.99 7.81 22.34
N SER A 128 19.87 7.13 22.11
CA SER A 128 18.49 7.60 22.18
C SER A 128 18.05 8.80 21.34
N HIS A 129 16.95 8.55 20.62
CA HIS A 129 16.05 9.51 19.96
C HIS A 129 16.51 10.06 18.62
N SER A 130 15.83 9.61 17.55
CA SER A 130 15.70 10.36 16.31
C SER A 130 14.25 10.37 15.83
N PRO A 131 13.82 11.46 15.16
CA PRO A 131 12.45 11.95 15.21
C PRO A 131 11.65 11.65 13.94
N VAL A 132 10.31 11.66 14.09
CA VAL A 132 9.24 11.79 13.10
C VAL A 132 9.66 11.67 11.63
N MET A 133 9.34 10.53 11.01
CA MET A 133 9.39 10.36 9.55
C MET A 133 8.32 11.23 8.88
N ARG A 134 8.75 12.16 8.00
CA ARG A 134 7.90 12.72 6.95
C ARG A 134 8.15 11.94 5.65
N PHE A 135 7.07 11.41 5.07
CA PHE A 135 7.05 10.65 3.80
C PHE A 135 6.92 11.58 2.57
#